data_AF-A0A939QR97-F1
#
_entry.id   AF-A0A939QR97-F1
#
_cell.length_a   1.000
_cell.length_b   1.000
_cell.length_c   1.000
_cell.angle_alpha   90.00
_cell.angle_beta   90.00
_cell.angle_gamma   90.00
#
_symmetry.space_group_name_H-M   'P 1'
#
loop_
_entity.id
_entity.type
_entity.pdbx_description
1 polymer ?
#
loop_
_entity_poly.entity_id
_entity_poly.type
_entity_poly.pdbx_seq_one_letter_code
_entity_poly.pdbx_strand_id
1 'polypeptide(L)' 'MTEQLRRVQSVVADHMDDIAAYFKSGAKITVLVRTPDNPEADFCMTSDDLTEVVAMVERRRSAGAN' A
#
# COMPACT_ATOMS: atom_id res chain seq x y z
N MET A 1 -12.86 11.34 -0.26
CA MET A 1 -12.14 10.73 -1.39
C MET A 1 -12.72 11.26 -2.69
N THR A 2 -11.89 11.93 -3.50
CA THR A 2 -12.30 12.49 -4.79
C THR A 2 -12.59 11.38 -5.81
N GLU A 3 -13.33 11.69 -6.86
CA GLU A 3 -13.62 10.75 -7.95
C GLU A 3 -12.33 10.29 -8.66
N GLN A 4 -11.36 11.20 -8.82
CA GLN A 4 -10.06 10.90 -9.37
C GLN A 4 -9.29 9.87 -8.51
N LEU A 5 -9.30 10.00 -7.19
CA LEU A 5 -8.64 9.03 -6.30
C LEU A 5 -9.30 7.65 -6.37
N ARG A 6 -10.63 7.58 -6.47
CA ARG A 6 -11.35 6.31 -6.70
C ARG A 6 -10.93 5.64 -8.00
N ARG A 7 -10.81 6.43 -9.08
CA ARG A 7 -10.37 5.91 -10.38
C ARG A 7 -8.95 5.37 -10.32
N VAL A 8 -8.04 6.09 -9.67
CA VAL A 8 -6.65 5.63 -9.46
C VAL A 8 -6.62 4.32 -8.67
N GLN A 9 -7.38 4.21 -7.59
CA GLN A 9 -7.45 2.98 -6.81
C GLN A 9 -7.96 1.79 -7.63
N SER A 10 -8.97 1.99 -8.49
CA SER A 10 -9.46 0.94 -9.39
C SER A 10 -8.37 0.46 -10.35
N VAL A 11 -7.65 1.39 -10.98
CA VAL A 11 -6.56 1.03 -11.91
C VAL A 11 -5.43 0.31 -11.18
N VAL A 12 -5.09 0.75 -9.95
CA VAL A 12 -4.11 0.05 -9.13
C VAL A 12 -4.58 -1.36 -8.78
N ALA A 13 -5.86 -1.54 -8.43
CA ALA A 13 -6.45 -2.84 -8.15
C ALA A 13 -6.33 -3.79 -9.35
N ASP A 14 -6.59 -3.30 -10.57
CA ASP A 14 -6.47 -4.13 -11.79
C ASP A 14 -5.03 -4.64 -12.00
N HIS A 15 -4.02 -3.86 -11.59
CA HIS A 15 -2.62 -4.28 -11.63
C HIS A 15 -2.19 -5.13 -10.43
N MET A 16 -3.00 -5.20 -9.35
CA MET A 16 -2.63 -5.96 -8.17
C MET A 16 -2.59 -7.46 -8.43
N ASP A 17 -3.42 -7.98 -9.34
CA ASP A 17 -3.42 -9.40 -9.70
C ASP A 17 -2.09 -9.81 -10.36
N ASP A 18 -1.59 -8.98 -11.29
CA ASP A 18 -0.29 -9.17 -11.93
C ASP A 18 0.86 -9.08 -10.92
N ILE A 19 0.77 -8.14 -9.97
CA ILE A 19 1.77 -7.99 -8.90
C ILE A 19 1.74 -9.20 -7.97
N ALA A 20 0.55 -9.69 -7.60
CA ALA A 20 0.39 -10.82 -6.70
C ALA A 20 1.02 -12.10 -7.25
N ALA A 21 1.06 -12.27 -8.58
CA ALA A 21 1.68 -13.42 -9.24
C ALA A 21 3.19 -13.58 -8.95
N TYR A 22 3.88 -12.52 -8.53
CA TYR A 22 5.29 -12.58 -8.14
C TYR A 22 5.53 -13.06 -6.71
N PHE A 23 4.47 -13.20 -5.92
CA PHE A 23 4.56 -13.58 -4.51
C PHE A 23 3.97 -14.97 -4.25
N LYS A 24 4.37 -15.58 -3.14
CA LYS A 24 3.77 -16.84 -2.70
C LYS A 24 2.31 -16.63 -2.31
N SER A 25 1.49 -17.66 -2.51
CA SER A 25 0.11 -17.68 -2.04
C SER A 25 0.03 -17.31 -0.55
N GLY A 26 -0.96 -16.49 -0.20
CA GLY A 26 -1.15 -15.94 1.15
C GLY A 26 -0.33 -14.69 1.45
N ALA A 27 0.50 -14.20 0.51
CA ALA A 27 1.15 -12.90 0.67
C ALA A 27 0.11 -11.80 0.87
N LYS A 28 0.38 -10.93 1.85
CA LYS A 28 -0.42 -9.74 2.13
C LYS A 28 0.26 -8.55 1.49
N ILE A 29 -0.49 -7.84 0.65
CA ILE A 29 0.06 -6.70 -0.09
C ILE A 29 -0.62 -5.43 0.39
N THR A 30 0.20 -4.43 0.71
CA THR A 30 -0.24 -3.09 1.04
C THR A 30 0.43 -2.10 0.11
N VAL A 31 -0.37 -1.29 -0.56
CA VAL A 31 0.08 -0.16 -1.38
C VAL A 31 -0.13 1.10 -0.57
N LEU A 32 0.97 1.78 -0.25
CA LEU A 32 0.96 3.08 0.43
C LEU A 32 1.51 4.14 -0.51
N VAL A 33 0.65 5.08 -0.90
CA VAL A 33 1.04 6.22 -1.74
C VAL A 33 0.98 7.48 -0.90
N ARG A 34 2.07 8.25 -0.94
CA ARG A 34 2.20 9.53 -0.25
C ARG A 34 2.44 10.63 -1.28
N THR A 35 1.69 11.71 -1.18
CA THR A 35 1.93 12.95 -1.92
C THR A 35 2.41 14.01 -0.94
N PRO A 36 3.73 14.27 -0.86
CA PRO A 36 4.25 15.36 -0.05
C PRO A 36 3.51 16.66 -0.34
N ASP A 37 3.25 17.45 0.69
CA ASP A 37 2.53 18.73 0.64
C ASP A 37 1.04 18.63 0.24
N ASN A 38 0.50 17.43 -0.02
CA ASN A 38 -0.92 17.21 -0.24
C ASN A 38 -1.42 15.89 0.41
N PRO A 39 -1.63 15.88 1.74
CA PRO A 39 -2.09 14.70 2.46
C PRO A 39 -3.46 14.17 2.01
N GLU A 40 -4.30 15.02 1.38
CA GLU A 40 -5.61 14.59 0.87
C GLU A 40 -5.49 13.68 -0.37
N ALA A 41 -4.31 13.67 -1.00
CA ALA A 41 -3.98 12.77 -2.11
C ALA A 41 -3.24 11.50 -1.65
N ASP A 42 -3.03 11.32 -0.34
CA ASP A 42 -2.52 10.07 0.21
C ASP A 42 -3.60 8.99 0.10
N PHE A 43 -3.19 7.76 -0.23
CA PHE A 43 -4.08 6.62 -0.12
C PHE A 43 -3.35 5.34 0.26
N CYS A 44 -4.09 4.46 0.92
CA CYS A 44 -3.64 3.14 1.32
C CYS A 44 -4.65 2.10 0.80
N MET A 45 -4.16 1.08 0.10
CA MET A 45 -4.93 -0.10 -0.28
C MET A 45 -4.28 -1.32 0.34
N THR A 46 -5.05 -2.12 1.07
CA THR A 46 -4.48 -3.28 1.77
C THR A 46 -5.49 -4.44 1.85
N SER A 47 -4.97 -5.66 1.74
CA SER A 47 -5.67 -6.90 2.05
C SER A 47 -5.31 -7.46 3.45
N ASP A 48 -4.63 -6.64 4.26
CA ASP A 48 -4.02 -7.00 5.54
C ASP A 48 -4.63 -6.22 6.71
N ASP A 49 -4.24 -6.59 7.93
CA ASP A 49 -4.51 -5.79 9.12
C ASP A 49 -3.56 -4.60 9.21
N LEU A 50 -4.11 -3.40 9.42
CA LEU A 50 -3.31 -2.17 9.48
C LEU A 50 -2.31 -2.15 10.64
N THR A 51 -2.59 -2.85 11.75
CA THR A 51 -1.66 -2.97 12.87
C THR A 51 -0.41 -3.74 12.47
N GLU A 52 -0.59 -4.84 11.71
CA GLU A 52 0.51 -5.65 11.18
C GLU A 52 1.33 -4.88 10.13
N VAL A 53 0.66 -4.09 9.29
CA VAL A 53 1.32 -3.17 8.34
C VAL A 53 2.19 -2.15 9.08
N VAL A 54 1.64 -1.49 10.10
CA VAL A 54 2.40 -0.52 10.92
C VAL A 54 3.62 -1.19 11.56
N ALA A 55 3.45 -2.39 12.13
CA ALA A 55 4.55 -3.14 12.71
C ALA A 55 5.64 -3.47 11.68
N MET A 56 5.26 -3.80 10.44
CA MET A 56 6.21 -4.03 9.34
C MET A 56 7.00 -2.77 8.99
N VAL A 57 6.34 -1.62 8.86
CA VAL A 57 6.98 -0.34 8.55
C VAL A 57 7.98 0.04 9.65
N GLU A 58 7.64 -0.12 10.92
CA GLU A 58 8.56 0.15 12.04
C GLU A 58 9.77 -0.80 12.04
N ARG A 59 9.57 -2.09 11.74
CA ARG A 59 10.70 -3.03 11.54
C ARG A 59 11.61 -2.56 10.41
N ARG A 60 11.04 -2.11 9.28
CA ARG A 60 11.81 -1.62 8.12
C ARG A 60 12.59 -0.35 8.45
N ARG A 61 11.95 0.60 9.14
CA ARG A 61 12.59 1.83 9.63
C ARG A 61 13.77 1.52 10.54
N SER A 62 13.59 0.60 11.48
CA SER A 62 14.62 0.18 12.43
C SER A 62 15.79 -0.54 11.74
N ALA A 63 15.51 -1.33 10.70
CA ALA A 63 16.54 -2.05 9.93
C ALA A 63 17.40 -1.14 9.03
N GLY A 64 16.88 0.02 8.62
CA GLY A 64 17.60 1.01 7.80
C GLY A 64 18.40 2.04 8.59
N ALA A 65 18.39 1.97 9.93
CA ALA A 65 19.10 2.90 10.81
C ALA A 65 20.57 2.48 11.10
N ASN A 66 21.16 1.64 10.24
CA ASN A 66 22.57 1.24 10.27
C ASN A 66 23.29 1.69 9.00
#